data_AF-A0A4R4TAY9-F1
#
_entry.id   AF-A0A4R4TAY9-F1
#
_cell.length_a   1.000
_cell.length_b   1.000
_cell.length_c   1.000
_cell.angle_alpha   90.00
_cell.angle_beta   90.00
_cell.angle_gamma   90.00
#
_symmetry.space_group_name_H-M   'P 1'
#
loop_
_entity.id
_entity.type
_entity.pdbx_description
1 polymer ?
#
loop_
_entity_poly.entity_id
_entity_poly.type
_entity_poly.pdbx_seq_one_letter_code
_entity_poly.pdbx_strand_id
1 'polypeptide(L)'
;MTSNSWNGSGPPWRPPVRTPEPTGAVAANEVRIPVRSGGQRWLVSWHPPPDPPAGTPHGAEGVCVTSGGDVVLITPDGVAWDLPAGRPEPGEDWEQTLHREMDEEACATVLAARLLGFTRGECLTGPERGKVLVRSVWRADVELRPWEARFEIMARRVVAPDEVEDALSLGSHPFAPFIRRELREAAVSHIGRSAP
;
A
#
# COMPACT_ATOMS: atom_id res chain seq x y z
N MET A 1 -18.05 -29.01 62.18
CA MET A 1 -16.78 -28.72 61.50
C MET A 1 -17.11 -28.58 60.01
N THR A 2 -17.45 -27.36 59.58
CA THR A 2 -16.62 -26.40 58.79
C THR A 2 -16.49 -26.80 57.31
N SER A 3 -16.54 -25.95 56.30
CA SER A 3 -16.92 -24.55 56.07
C SER A 3 -16.63 -24.29 54.58
N ASN A 4 -17.61 -23.72 53.87
CA ASN A 4 -17.54 -22.70 52.82
C ASN A 4 -16.23 -22.34 52.05
N SER A 5 -16.45 -22.17 50.73
CA SER A 5 -16.11 -21.00 49.88
C SER A 5 -14.75 -20.90 49.19
N TRP A 6 -14.79 -20.82 47.86
CA TRP A 6 -14.01 -19.84 47.08
C TRP A 6 -14.98 -19.02 46.21
N ASN A 7 -15.17 -17.75 46.61
CA ASN A 7 -15.76 -16.70 45.79
C ASN A 7 -14.69 -16.18 44.83
N GLY A 8 -14.95 -16.27 43.53
CA GLY A 8 -14.17 -15.62 42.48
C GLY A 8 -15.06 -14.72 41.65
N SER A 9 -15.48 -13.59 42.21
CA SER A 9 -16.13 -12.49 41.49
C SER A 9 -15.11 -11.78 40.61
N GLY A 10 -14.90 -12.28 39.40
CA GLY A 10 -14.32 -11.53 38.28
C GLY A 10 -15.44 -11.03 37.36
N PRO A 11 -15.33 -9.84 36.75
CA PRO A 11 -16.30 -9.42 35.76
C PRO A 11 -16.38 -10.45 34.63
N PRO A 12 -17.57 -10.72 34.06
CA PRO A 12 -17.68 -11.63 32.93
C PRO A 12 -16.75 -11.15 31.83
N TRP A 13 -15.98 -12.07 31.26
CA TRP A 13 -15.23 -11.83 30.04
C TRP A 13 -16.18 -11.16 29.04
N ARG A 14 -15.78 -10.01 28.52
CA ARG A 14 -16.47 -9.34 27.41
C ARG A 14 -15.61 -9.54 26.17
N PRO A 15 -16.18 -9.96 25.03
CA PRO A 15 -15.46 -9.88 23.77
C PRO A 15 -15.02 -8.44 23.57
N PRO A 16 -13.85 -8.18 22.97
CA PRO A 16 -13.57 -6.85 22.47
C PRO A 16 -14.73 -6.46 21.56
N VAL A 17 -15.33 -5.29 21.84
CA VAL A 17 -16.30 -4.67 20.95
C VAL A 17 -15.62 -4.56 19.60
N ARG A 18 -16.14 -5.24 18.58
CA ARG A 18 -15.79 -4.94 17.19
C ARG A 18 -16.22 -3.49 16.98
N THR A 19 -15.27 -2.57 17.05
CA THR A 19 -15.44 -1.26 16.43
C THR A 19 -15.74 -1.55 14.96
N PRO A 20 -16.82 -1.01 14.40
CA PRO A 20 -17.02 -1.11 12.96
C PRO A 20 -15.77 -0.51 12.32
N GLU A 21 -15.05 -1.33 11.53
CA GLU A 21 -13.95 -0.81 10.75
C GLU A 21 -14.54 0.25 9.83
N PRO A 22 -13.98 1.47 9.76
CA PRO A 22 -14.48 2.46 8.84
C PRO A 22 -14.17 1.95 7.43
N THR A 23 -15.17 1.37 6.76
CA THR A 23 -15.16 1.20 5.32
C THR A 23 -14.93 2.58 4.71
N GLY A 24 -13.72 2.79 4.17
CA GLY A 24 -13.30 4.07 3.59
C GLY A 24 -12.29 4.91 4.40
N ALA A 25 -11.75 4.42 5.52
CA ALA A 25 -10.74 5.17 6.26
C ALA A 25 -9.42 5.31 5.47
N VAL A 26 -8.84 6.50 5.56
CA VAL A 26 -7.48 6.83 5.10
C VAL A 26 -6.54 6.76 6.30
N ALA A 27 -5.35 6.18 6.14
CA ALA A 27 -4.36 6.09 7.20
C ALA A 27 -3.94 7.50 7.66
N ALA A 28 -3.98 7.72 8.97
CA ALA A 28 -3.48 8.94 9.59
C ALA A 28 -1.96 8.83 9.86
N ASN A 29 -1.28 9.97 9.95
CA ASN A 29 0.15 10.03 10.23
C ASN A 29 0.48 9.28 11.52
N GLU A 30 1.48 8.39 11.44
CA GLU A 30 2.07 7.62 12.55
C GLU A 30 1.11 6.70 13.32
N VAL A 31 -0.17 6.66 12.94
CA VAL A 31 -1.14 5.73 13.52
C VAL A 31 -0.81 4.32 13.04
N ARG A 32 -0.59 3.42 14.00
CA ARG A 32 -0.24 2.02 13.74
C ARG A 32 -1.50 1.19 13.53
N ILE A 33 -1.67 0.66 12.32
CA ILE A 33 -2.79 -0.18 11.92
C ILE A 33 -2.28 -1.63 11.80
N PRO A 34 -2.95 -2.61 12.44
CA PRO A 34 -2.59 -4.01 12.29
C PRO A 34 -2.99 -4.54 10.91
N VAL A 35 -2.03 -5.13 10.20
CA VAL A 35 -2.22 -5.71 8.85
C VAL A 35 -1.79 -7.17 8.85
N ARG A 36 -2.51 -8.02 8.10
CA ARG A 36 -2.09 -9.40 7.83
C ARG A 36 -1.64 -9.51 6.38
N SER A 37 -0.40 -9.95 6.18
CA SER A 37 0.18 -10.15 4.84
C SER A 37 1.27 -11.23 4.89
N GLY A 38 1.32 -12.07 3.86
CA GLY A 38 2.29 -13.18 3.76
C GLY A 38 2.25 -14.17 4.93
N GLY A 39 1.06 -14.41 5.51
CA GLY A 39 0.90 -15.25 6.71
C GLY A 39 1.42 -14.62 8.02
N GLN A 40 1.86 -13.36 7.99
CA GLN A 40 2.44 -12.63 9.12
C GLN A 40 1.53 -11.49 9.57
N ARG A 41 1.74 -11.01 10.81
CA ARG A 41 1.09 -9.81 11.34
C ARG A 41 2.08 -8.66 11.37
N TRP A 42 1.64 -7.51 10.89
CA TRP A 42 2.41 -6.29 10.80
C TRP A 42 1.69 -5.16 11.55
N LEU A 43 2.45 -4.23 12.12
CA LEU A 43 1.94 -2.90 12.45
C LEU A 43 2.46 -1.94 11.39
N VAL A 44 1.56 -1.35 10.62
CA VAL A 44 1.90 -0.45 9.53
C VAL A 44 1.49 0.97 9.92
N SER A 45 2.32 1.97 9.60
CA SER A 45 2.02 3.39 9.78
C SER A 45 2.43 4.21 8.56
N TRP A 46 1.71 5.30 8.32
CA TRP A 46 2.05 6.29 7.29
C TRP A 46 2.95 7.38 7.87
N HIS A 47 3.98 7.77 7.13
CA HIS A 47 4.87 8.88 7.48
C HIS A 47 4.93 9.88 6.31
N PRO A 48 4.63 11.17 6.53
CA PRO A 48 4.75 12.17 5.48
C PRO A 48 6.21 12.42 5.09
N PRO A 49 6.47 13.02 3.91
CA PRO A 49 7.80 13.45 3.48
C PRO A 49 8.33 14.59 4.38
N PRO A 50 9.62 14.95 4.28
CA PRO A 50 10.62 14.42 3.33
C PRO A 50 11.42 13.23 3.85
N ASP A 51 11.53 13.09 5.17
CA ASP A 51 12.51 12.18 5.77
C ASP A 51 11.94 10.76 5.96
N PRO A 52 12.70 9.71 5.60
CA PRO A 52 12.26 8.35 5.85
C PRO A 52 12.23 8.05 7.35
N PRO A 53 11.22 7.32 7.85
CA PRO A 53 11.23 6.85 9.23
C PRO A 53 12.31 5.78 9.43
N ALA A 54 12.69 5.53 10.68
CA ALA A 54 13.67 4.50 11.00
C ALA A 54 13.20 3.08 10.60
N GLY A 55 14.06 2.38 9.85
CA GLY A 55 13.88 0.99 9.42
C GLY A 55 14.76 0.65 8.22
N THR A 56 14.64 -0.56 7.71
CA THR A 56 15.37 -1.02 6.52
C THR A 56 14.62 -0.58 5.26
N PRO A 57 15.31 0.07 4.29
CA PRO A 57 14.78 0.25 2.95
C PRO A 57 14.31 -1.07 2.34
N HIS A 58 13.01 -1.20 2.09
CA HIS A 58 12.38 -2.38 1.54
C HIS A 58 11.85 -2.21 0.12
N GLY A 59 11.24 -1.08 -0.24
CA GLY A 59 10.69 -0.89 -1.58
C GLY A 59 10.31 0.53 -1.98
N ALA A 60 10.20 0.75 -3.28
CA ALA A 60 9.56 1.92 -3.86
C ALA A 60 8.27 1.50 -4.54
N GLU A 61 7.22 2.32 -4.42
CA GLU A 61 5.90 2.08 -5.01
C GLU A 61 5.40 3.34 -5.69
N GLY A 62 4.79 3.18 -6.85
CA GLY A 62 4.34 4.26 -7.70
C GLY A 62 2.83 4.29 -7.88
N VAL A 63 2.20 5.40 -7.49
CA VAL A 63 0.92 5.81 -8.07
C VAL A 63 1.22 6.43 -9.44
N CYS A 64 1.25 5.57 -10.47
CA CYS A 64 1.53 5.94 -11.85
C CYS A 64 0.32 6.58 -12.52
N VAL A 65 0.43 7.85 -12.88
CA VAL A 65 -0.64 8.65 -13.47
C VAL A 65 -0.28 9.01 -14.91
N THR A 66 -1.13 8.64 -15.85
CA THR A 66 -0.98 9.01 -17.26
C THR A 66 -1.34 10.48 -17.49
N SER A 67 -1.01 11.02 -18.66
CA SER A 67 -1.43 12.39 -19.05
C SER A 67 -2.95 12.58 -19.07
N GLY A 68 -3.72 11.51 -19.28
CA GLY A 68 -5.19 11.51 -19.20
C GLY A 68 -5.75 11.49 -17.76
N GLY A 69 -4.90 11.34 -16.76
CA GLY A 69 -5.28 11.22 -15.35
C GLY A 69 -5.62 9.79 -14.90
N ASP A 70 -5.60 8.81 -15.81
CA ASP A 70 -5.84 7.41 -15.49
C ASP A 70 -4.64 6.80 -14.75
N VAL A 71 -4.90 5.80 -13.89
CA VAL A 71 -3.91 5.13 -13.03
C VAL A 71 -3.49 3.80 -13.62
N VAL A 72 -2.20 3.50 -13.56
CA VAL A 72 -1.63 2.23 -14.04
C VAL A 72 -1.61 1.21 -12.91
N LEU A 73 -2.16 0.03 -13.17
CA LEU A 73 -2.13 -1.12 -12.28
C LEU A 73 -1.44 -2.30 -12.96
N ILE A 74 -0.79 -3.14 -12.17
CA ILE A 74 -0.11 -4.36 -12.61
C ILE A 74 -0.68 -5.59 -11.90
N THR A 75 -0.44 -6.76 -12.47
CA THR A 75 -0.78 -8.03 -11.84
C THR A 75 0.23 -9.12 -12.20
N PRO A 76 0.71 -9.91 -11.23
CA PRO A 76 1.55 -11.07 -11.50
C PRO A 76 0.73 -12.31 -11.93
N ASP A 77 -0.57 -12.35 -11.65
CA ASP A 77 -1.40 -13.56 -11.79
C ASP A 77 -2.71 -13.37 -12.58
N GLY A 78 -3.02 -12.14 -12.99
CA GLY A 78 -4.27 -11.80 -13.67
C GLY A 78 -5.50 -11.68 -12.75
N VAL A 79 -5.33 -11.93 -11.45
CA VAL A 79 -6.41 -12.00 -10.46
C VAL A 79 -6.30 -10.84 -9.47
N ALA A 80 -5.16 -10.73 -8.79
CA ALA A 80 -4.89 -9.66 -7.84
C ALA A 80 -4.15 -8.53 -8.56
N TRP A 81 -4.69 -7.32 -8.46
CA TRP A 81 -4.09 -6.13 -9.05
C TRP A 81 -3.53 -5.23 -7.96
N ASP A 82 -2.39 -4.62 -8.26
CA ASP A 82 -1.68 -3.73 -7.36
C ASP A 82 -1.08 -2.52 -8.10
N LEU A 83 -0.57 -1.56 -7.34
CA LEU A 83 0.30 -0.50 -7.85
C LEU A 83 1.69 -1.10 -8.19
N PRO A 84 2.37 -0.61 -9.25
CA PRO A 84 3.73 -1.03 -9.55
C PRO A 84 4.68 -0.69 -8.40
N ALA A 85 5.51 -1.65 -8.01
CA ALA A 85 6.36 -1.53 -6.85
C ALA A 85 7.41 -2.65 -6.80
N GLY A 86 8.61 -2.32 -6.36
CA GLY A 86 9.62 -3.34 -6.10
C GLY A 86 10.70 -2.90 -5.14
N ARG A 87 11.78 -3.69 -5.07
CA ARG A 87 12.82 -3.57 -4.03
C ARG A 87 14.06 -2.88 -4.59
N PRO A 88 14.80 -2.10 -3.77
CA PRO A 88 16.06 -1.55 -4.23
C PRO A 88 17.08 -2.64 -4.54
N GLU A 89 17.79 -2.46 -5.65
CA GLU A 89 19.00 -3.21 -5.96
C GLU A 89 20.23 -2.61 -5.24
N PRO A 90 21.36 -3.35 -5.13
CA PRO A 90 22.57 -2.83 -4.51
C PRO A 90 23.06 -1.54 -5.15
N GLY A 91 23.00 -0.45 -4.38
CA GLY A 91 23.48 0.88 -4.80
C GLY A 91 22.38 1.82 -5.32
N GLU A 92 21.13 1.36 -5.43
CA GLU A 92 20.00 2.21 -5.75
C GLU A 92 19.53 3.03 -4.54
N ASP A 93 19.18 4.30 -4.79
CA ASP A 93 18.27 5.04 -3.93
C ASP A 93 16.80 4.76 -4.29
N TRP A 94 15.88 5.35 -3.53
CA TRP A 94 14.45 5.14 -3.69
C TRP A 94 13.88 5.59 -5.02
N GLU A 95 14.37 6.71 -5.55
CA GLU A 95 13.87 7.28 -6.79
C GLU A 95 14.42 6.47 -7.97
N GLN A 96 15.68 6.05 -7.91
CA GLN A 96 16.27 5.12 -8.88
C GLN A 96 15.49 3.80 -8.93
N THR A 97 15.17 3.22 -7.77
CA THR A 97 14.30 2.03 -7.69
C THR A 97 12.94 2.30 -8.32
N LEU A 98 12.28 3.41 -7.99
CA LEU A 98 11.00 3.77 -8.61
C LEU A 98 11.12 3.77 -10.15
N HIS A 99 12.10 4.47 -10.70
CA HIS A 99 12.29 4.57 -12.15
C HIS A 99 12.48 3.20 -12.82
N ARG A 100 13.31 2.32 -12.23
CA ARG A 100 13.51 0.96 -12.75
C ARG A 100 12.23 0.15 -12.69
N GLU A 101 11.57 0.08 -11.54
CA GLU A 101 10.36 -0.73 -11.36
C GLU A 101 9.22 -0.27 -12.28
N MET A 102 9.05 1.04 -12.50
CA MET A 102 8.03 1.53 -13.45
C MET A 102 8.35 1.13 -14.90
N ASP A 103 9.63 1.08 -15.28
CA ASP A 103 10.05 0.61 -16.60
C ASP A 103 9.80 -0.89 -16.78
N GLU A 104 10.18 -1.67 -15.76
CA GLU A 104 10.17 -3.13 -15.78
C GLU A 104 8.76 -3.70 -15.65
N GLU A 105 8.01 -3.28 -14.64
CA GLU A 105 6.70 -3.84 -14.31
C GLU A 105 5.57 -3.23 -15.12
N ALA A 106 5.67 -1.93 -15.42
CA ALA A 106 4.58 -1.18 -16.02
C ALA A 106 4.86 -0.75 -17.46
N CYS A 107 6.03 -1.06 -18.04
CA CYS A 107 6.45 -0.54 -19.34
C CYS A 107 6.22 0.98 -19.45
N ALA A 108 6.60 1.71 -18.39
CA ALA A 108 6.28 3.12 -18.22
C ALA A 108 7.57 3.95 -18.06
N THR A 109 7.66 5.03 -18.82
CA THR A 109 8.71 6.03 -18.62
C THR A 109 8.21 7.07 -17.63
N VAL A 110 8.91 7.24 -16.50
CA VAL A 110 8.61 8.29 -15.53
C VAL A 110 9.09 9.64 -16.06
N LEU A 111 8.16 10.58 -16.21
CA LEU A 111 8.39 11.95 -16.68
C LEU A 111 8.62 12.92 -15.50
N ALA A 112 7.94 12.67 -14.39
CA ALA A 112 8.12 13.40 -13.14
C ALA A 112 7.78 12.49 -11.96
N ALA A 113 8.55 12.62 -10.87
CA ALA A 113 8.33 11.90 -9.63
C ALA A 113 8.15 12.89 -8.47
N ARG A 114 7.21 12.59 -7.58
CA ARG A 114 7.00 13.33 -6.33
C ARG A 114 6.79 12.38 -5.18
N LEU A 115 7.66 12.45 -4.18
CA LEU A 115 7.53 11.68 -2.94
C LEU A 115 6.24 12.08 -2.22
N LEU A 116 5.38 11.10 -1.94
CA LEU A 116 4.11 11.26 -1.22
C LEU A 116 4.28 10.99 0.27
N GLY A 117 5.21 10.10 0.62
CA GLY A 117 5.50 9.69 1.98
C GLY A 117 6.09 8.30 2.03
N PHE A 118 5.96 7.66 3.19
CA PHE A 118 6.48 6.34 3.45
C PHE A 118 5.46 5.49 4.20
N THR A 119 5.44 4.20 3.91
CA THR A 119 4.85 3.22 4.81
C THR A 119 5.95 2.57 5.64
N ARG A 120 5.73 2.43 6.95
CA ARG A 120 6.62 1.73 7.88
C ARG A 120 5.90 0.53 8.45
N GLY A 121 6.40 -0.67 8.17
CA GLY A 121 5.87 -1.93 8.68
C GLY A 121 6.80 -2.58 9.71
N GLU A 122 6.28 -2.87 10.90
CA GLU A 122 6.97 -3.68 11.92
C GLU A 122 6.34 -5.08 11.99
N CYS A 123 7.12 -6.12 11.74
CA CYS A 123 6.62 -7.49 11.78
C CYS A 123 6.56 -8.01 13.21
N LEU A 124 5.37 -8.42 13.64
CA LEU A 124 5.12 -8.93 14.99
C LEU A 124 5.24 -10.45 15.10
N THR A 125 5.09 -11.19 14.00
CA THR A 125 5.00 -12.67 14.02
C THR A 125 5.56 -13.29 12.75
N GLY A 126 6.08 -14.52 12.87
CA GLY A 126 6.59 -15.27 11.73
C GLY A 126 8.11 -15.13 11.56
N PRO A 127 8.67 -15.59 10.43
CA PRO A 127 10.11 -15.57 10.17
C PRO A 127 10.72 -14.16 10.18
N GLU A 128 9.93 -13.15 9.83
CA GLU A 128 10.39 -11.76 9.74
C GLU A 128 10.21 -10.98 11.05
N ARG A 129 9.83 -11.65 12.16
CA ARG A 129 9.53 -11.00 13.45
C ARG A 129 10.66 -10.07 13.89
N GLY A 130 10.30 -8.83 14.23
CA GLY A 130 11.22 -7.79 14.69
C GLY A 130 11.84 -6.97 13.55
N LYS A 131 11.67 -7.38 12.29
CA LYS A 131 12.07 -6.53 11.16
C LYS A 131 11.16 -5.31 11.05
N VAL A 132 11.78 -4.19 10.74
CA VAL A 132 11.12 -2.92 10.42
C VAL A 132 11.47 -2.58 8.99
N LEU A 133 10.46 -2.56 8.13
CA LEU A 133 10.59 -2.31 6.71
C LEU A 133 9.97 -0.96 6.38
N VAL A 134 10.64 -0.20 5.52
CA VAL A 134 10.19 1.12 5.05
C VAL A 134 10.02 1.05 3.54
N ARG A 135 8.89 1.52 3.04
CA ARG A 135 8.64 1.69 1.59
C ARG A 135 8.39 3.16 1.31
N SER A 136 9.11 3.71 0.33
CA SER A 136 8.81 5.05 -0.21
C SER A 136 7.64 4.97 -1.19
N VAL A 137 6.71 5.91 -1.09
CA VAL A 137 5.54 5.97 -1.98
C VAL A 137 5.57 7.26 -2.79
N TRP A 138 5.36 7.14 -4.09
CA TRP A 138 5.54 8.22 -5.05
C TRP A 138 4.30 8.42 -5.90
N ARG A 139 4.06 9.66 -6.32
CA ARG A 139 3.33 9.92 -7.55
C ARG A 139 4.36 9.91 -8.67
N ALA A 140 4.09 9.14 -9.72
CA ALA A 140 4.87 9.15 -10.94
C ALA A 140 3.95 9.58 -12.08
N ASP A 141 4.25 10.72 -12.72
CA ASP A 141 3.62 11.07 -13.99
C ASP A 141 4.34 10.30 -15.10
N VAL A 142 3.60 9.51 -15.88
CA VAL A 142 4.22 8.53 -16.79
C VAL A 142 3.72 8.62 -18.23
N GLU A 143 4.61 8.24 -19.14
CA GLU A 143 4.27 7.86 -20.52
C GLU A 143 4.34 6.34 -20.67
N LEU A 144 3.30 5.75 -21.25
CA LEU A 144 3.23 4.30 -21.43
C LEU A 144 3.80 3.87 -22.77
N ARG A 145 4.74 2.93 -22.72
CA ARG A 145 5.19 2.18 -23.90
C ARG A 145 4.21 1.03 -24.20
N PRO A 146 4.29 0.43 -25.40
CA PRO A 146 3.60 -0.82 -25.70
C PRO A 146 3.86 -1.86 -24.61
N TRP A 147 2.82 -2.60 -24.24
CA TRP A 147 2.93 -3.63 -23.21
C TRP A 147 3.81 -4.78 -23.70
N GLU A 148 4.79 -5.14 -22.89
CA GLU A 148 5.61 -6.34 -23.02
C GLU A 148 5.68 -6.95 -21.62
N ALA A 149 5.23 -8.20 -21.48
CA ALA A 149 5.34 -8.88 -20.19
C ALA A 149 6.82 -9.08 -19.86
N ARG A 150 7.22 -8.62 -18.68
CA ARG A 150 8.60 -8.70 -18.17
C ARG A 150 8.57 -9.16 -16.72
N PHE A 151 9.63 -9.88 -16.33
CA PHE A 151 9.81 -10.39 -14.97
C PHE A 151 8.59 -11.19 -14.48
N GLU A 152 8.09 -10.87 -13.29
CA GLU A 152 6.96 -11.54 -12.66
C GLU A 152 5.60 -10.94 -13.02
N ILE A 153 5.55 -9.91 -13.86
CA ILE A 153 4.30 -9.21 -14.19
C ILE A 153 3.67 -9.77 -15.46
N MET A 154 2.47 -10.33 -15.30
CA MET A 154 1.70 -10.94 -16.37
C MET A 154 0.96 -9.91 -17.22
N ALA A 155 0.36 -8.90 -16.58
CA ALA A 155 -0.44 -7.92 -17.27
C ALA A 155 -0.41 -6.54 -16.60
N ARG A 156 -0.71 -5.52 -17.42
CA ARG A 156 -0.95 -4.14 -17.04
C ARG A 156 -2.34 -3.72 -17.47
N ARG A 157 -2.99 -2.89 -16.67
CA ARG A 157 -4.18 -2.14 -17.07
C ARG A 157 -4.07 -0.68 -16.70
N VAL A 158 -4.84 0.14 -17.40
CA VAL A 158 -5.00 1.57 -17.14
C VAL A 158 -6.45 1.77 -16.76
N VAL A 159 -6.70 2.31 -15.58
CA VAL A 159 -8.03 2.44 -15.00
C VAL A 159 -8.35 3.90 -14.70
N ALA A 160 -9.62 4.26 -14.86
CA ALA A 160 -10.06 5.60 -14.52
C ALA A 160 -9.95 5.84 -12.99
N PRO A 161 -9.72 7.09 -12.53
CA PRO A 161 -9.64 7.41 -11.11
C PRO A 161 -10.79 6.89 -10.24
N ASP A 162 -12.00 6.87 -10.79
CA ASP A 162 -13.22 6.35 -10.13
C ASP A 162 -13.30 4.83 -10.05
N GLU A 163 -12.53 4.12 -10.87
CA GLU A 163 -12.51 2.65 -10.91
C GLU A 163 -11.37 2.06 -10.07
N VAL A 164 -10.40 2.87 -9.62
CA VAL A 164 -9.16 2.40 -8.97
C VAL A 164 -9.42 1.57 -7.71
N GLU A 165 -10.33 2.00 -6.83
CA GLU A 165 -10.59 1.27 -5.57
C GLU A 165 -11.18 -0.12 -5.82
N ASP A 166 -12.13 -0.21 -6.75
CA ASP A 166 -12.78 -1.47 -7.13
C ASP A 166 -11.79 -2.37 -7.85
N ALA A 167 -11.01 -1.79 -8.75
CA ALA A 167 -9.92 -2.42 -9.46
C ALA A 167 -8.93 -3.08 -8.49
N LEU A 168 -8.50 -2.37 -7.44
CA LEU A 168 -7.60 -2.87 -6.39
C LEU A 168 -8.30 -3.72 -5.32
N SER A 169 -9.62 -3.93 -5.44
CA SER A 169 -10.43 -4.66 -4.46
C SER A 169 -10.28 -4.11 -3.02
N LEU A 170 -10.22 -2.77 -2.86
CA LEU A 170 -9.95 -2.12 -1.59
C LEU A 170 -11.02 -2.32 -0.51
N GLY A 171 -12.19 -2.86 -0.86
CA GLY A 171 -13.20 -3.28 0.12
C GLY A 171 -12.71 -4.42 1.04
N SER A 172 -11.78 -5.26 0.55
CA SER A 172 -11.20 -6.39 1.30
C SER A 172 -9.68 -6.34 1.40
N HIS A 173 -9.03 -5.34 0.80
CA HIS A 173 -7.58 -5.26 0.76
C HIS A 173 -7.00 -4.93 2.15
N PRO A 174 -6.03 -5.70 2.67
CA PRO A 174 -5.52 -5.51 4.03
C PRO A 174 -4.73 -4.21 4.21
N PHE A 175 -4.23 -3.61 3.12
CA PHE A 175 -3.56 -2.30 3.12
C PHE A 175 -4.47 -1.14 2.68
N ALA A 176 -5.78 -1.35 2.53
CA ALA A 176 -6.69 -0.34 1.96
C ALA A 176 -6.56 1.07 2.56
N PRO A 177 -6.38 1.28 3.89
CA PRO A 177 -6.19 2.63 4.42
C PRO A 177 -4.94 3.35 3.92
N PHE A 178 -3.86 2.61 3.64
CA PHE A 178 -2.61 3.15 3.11
C PHE A 178 -2.74 3.43 1.61
N ILE A 179 -3.29 2.50 0.84
CA ILE A 179 -3.52 2.73 -0.60
C ILE A 179 -4.45 3.93 -0.83
N ARG A 180 -5.53 4.08 -0.03
CA ARG A 180 -6.37 5.29 -0.10
C ARG A 180 -5.62 6.56 0.29
N ARG A 181 -4.66 6.47 1.21
CA ARG A 181 -3.77 7.59 1.57
C ARG A 181 -2.90 7.97 0.39
N GLU A 182 -2.30 7.01 -0.28
CA GLU A 182 -1.43 7.18 -1.45
C GLU A 182 -2.19 7.82 -2.60
N LEU A 183 -3.36 7.30 -2.96
CA LEU A 183 -4.23 7.85 -4.01
C LEU A 183 -4.64 9.30 -3.72
N ARG A 184 -4.98 9.60 -2.45
CA ARG A 184 -5.32 10.96 -2.00
C ARG A 184 -4.13 11.91 -2.12
N GLU A 185 -2.94 11.53 -1.64
CA GLU A 185 -1.74 12.37 -1.69
C GLU A 185 -1.19 12.53 -3.12
N ALA A 186 -1.43 11.52 -3.96
CA ALA A 186 -1.21 11.62 -5.40
C ALA A 186 -2.20 12.57 -6.08
N ALA A 187 -3.25 13.04 -5.39
CA ALA A 187 -4.33 13.85 -5.97
C ALA A 187 -5.04 13.16 -7.15
N VAL A 188 -5.12 11.83 -7.13
CA VAL A 188 -5.96 11.07 -8.07
C VAL A 188 -7.40 11.43 -7.77
N SER A 189 -7.98 12.25 -8.64
CA SER A 189 -9.31 12.85 -8.46
C SER A 189 -10.27 12.33 -9.51
N HIS A 190 -11.54 12.16 -9.14
CA HIS A 190 -12.62 11.91 -10.08
C HIS A 190 -12.83 13.14 -10.97
N ILE A 191 -12.08 13.27 -12.06
CA ILE A 191 -12.42 14.24 -13.09
C ILE A 191 -13.56 13.61 -13.89
N GLY A 192 -14.78 14.06 -13.62
CA GLY A 192 -15.94 13.73 -14.46
C GLY A 192 -15.60 14.09 -15.90
N ARG A 193 -15.44 13.08 -16.75
CA ARG A 193 -15.27 13.27 -18.18
C ARG A 193 -16.49 14.02 -18.69
N SER A 194 -16.31 15.29 -19.04
CA SER A 194 -17.29 15.99 -19.87
C SER A 194 -17.22 15.31 -21.24
N ALA A 195 -18.27 14.58 -21.59
CA ALA A 195 -18.39 13.95 -22.90
C ALA A 195 -18.37 15.01 -24.01
N PRO A 196 -17.81 14.71 -25.20
CA PRO A 196 -17.92 15.58 -26.37
C PRO A 196 -19.36 15.72 -26.86
#